data_AF-A0A368FEA9-F1
#
_entry.id   AF-A0A368FEA9-F1
#
_cell.length_a   1.000
_cell.length_b   1.000
_cell.length_c   1.000
_cell.angle_alpha   90.00
_cell.angle_beta   90.00
_cell.angle_gamma   90.00
#
_symmetry.space_group_name_H-M   'P 1'
#
loop_
_entity.id
_entity.type
_entity.pdbx_description
1 polymer ?
#
loop_
_entity_poly.entity_id
_entity_poly.type
_entity_poly.pdbx_seq_one_letter_code
_entity_poly.pdbx_strand_id
1 'polypeptide(L)'
;MYDVIYAVKHIRIYKKPGYVSTLPPLVYTPSNGATCGLYMEVGKEYLLSGGLDSFHDIRNNHMQESVGTRQADGTLHVYLCGQVTDSGFGGVSEWSNVSTALRANLTTFQC
;
A
#
# COMPACT_ATOMS: atom_id res chain seq x y z
N MET A 1 -5.91 -11.98 -15.07
CA MET A 1 -5.43 -10.80 -14.32
C MET A 1 -4.41 -11.30 -13.31
N TYR A 2 -3.23 -10.70 -13.25
CA TYR A 2 -2.13 -11.11 -12.36
C TYR A 2 -1.59 -9.89 -11.62
N ASP A 3 -0.79 -10.14 -10.58
CA ASP A 3 -0.13 -9.07 -9.83
C ASP A 3 1.29 -8.83 -10.37
N VAL A 4 1.66 -7.56 -10.49
CA VAL A 4 3.06 -7.14 -10.63
C VAL A 4 3.66 -7.07 -9.24
N ILE A 5 4.85 -7.64 -9.09
CA ILE A 5 5.55 -7.75 -7.80
C ILE A 5 6.79 -6.88 -7.85
N TYR A 6 6.91 -5.95 -6.91
CA TYR A 6 8.11 -5.14 -6.72
C TYR A 6 8.87 -5.61 -5.49
N ALA A 7 10.16 -5.87 -5.65
CA ALA A 7 11.07 -6.00 -4.52
C ALA A 7 11.45 -4.61 -4.02
N VAL A 8 11.20 -4.34 -2.74
CA VAL A 8 11.40 -3.03 -2.13
C VAL A 8 12.28 -3.12 -0.89
N LYS A 9 12.94 -2.01 -0.58
CA LYS A 9 13.57 -1.78 0.71
C LYS A 9 12.79 -0.68 1.42
N HIS A 10 12.25 -0.97 2.60
CA HIS A 10 11.60 0.04 3.43
C HIS A 10 12.64 1.03 3.97
N ILE A 11 12.64 2.25 3.42
CA ILE A 11 13.55 3.33 3.85
C ILE A 11 13.07 3.95 5.16
N ARG A 12 11.77 4.20 5.26
CA ARG A 12 11.12 4.74 6.46
C ARG A 12 9.67 4.24 6.57
N ILE A 13 9.30 3.81 7.76
CA ILE A 13 7.94 3.34 8.07
C ILE A 13 7.25 4.39 8.93
N TYR A 14 6.16 4.96 8.42
CA TYR A 14 5.37 5.97 9.14
C TYR A 14 4.25 5.34 9.97
N LYS A 15 3.67 4.24 9.47
CA LYS A 15 2.60 3.50 10.14
C LYS A 15 2.69 2.02 9.77
N LYS A 16 2.43 1.15 10.74
CA LYS A 16 2.24 -0.29 10.57
C LYS A 16 1.31 -0.82 11.66
N PRO A 17 0.57 -1.91 11.44
CA PRO A 17 -0.19 -2.55 12.51
C PRO A 17 0.73 -3.00 13.65
N GLY A 18 0.24 -2.92 14.89
CA GLY A 18 1.05 -3.21 16.10
C GLY A 18 1.60 -4.65 16.15
N TYR A 19 0.92 -5.60 15.52
CA TYR A 19 1.32 -7.01 15.45
C TYR A 19 2.41 -7.30 14.40
N VAL A 20 2.78 -6.31 13.58
CA VAL A 20 3.79 -6.47 12.53
C VAL A 20 5.09 -5.90 13.02
N SER A 21 6.15 -6.71 13.13
CA SER A 21 7.48 -6.21 13.49
C SER A 21 8.16 -5.52 12.32
N THR A 22 8.17 -6.19 11.16
CA THR A 22 8.83 -5.76 9.93
C THR A 22 7.87 -5.89 8.76
N LEU A 23 7.82 -4.86 7.89
CA LEU A 23 7.01 -4.92 6.68
C LEU A 23 7.65 -5.85 5.63
N PRO A 24 6.86 -6.58 4.84
CA PRO A 24 7.36 -7.48 3.81
C PRO A 24 8.18 -6.73 2.75
N PRO A 25 9.28 -7.32 2.25
CA PRO A 25 10.11 -6.70 1.20
C PRO A 25 9.51 -6.86 -0.20
N LEU A 26 8.35 -7.48 -0.33
CA LEU A 26 7.63 -7.66 -1.59
C LEU A 26 6.31 -6.91 -1.54
N VAL A 27 6.04 -6.15 -2.60
CA VAL A 27 4.84 -5.36 -2.77
C VAL A 27 4.10 -5.85 -4.00
N TYR A 28 2.81 -6.14 -3.82
CA TYR A 28 1.93 -6.70 -4.84
C TYR A 28 0.92 -5.66 -5.29
N THR A 29 0.74 -5.54 -6.60
CA THR A 29 -0.28 -4.67 -7.17
C THR A 29 -0.86 -5.27 -8.43
N PRO A 30 -2.14 -5.01 -8.76
CA PRO A 30 -2.71 -5.42 -10.03
C PRO A 30 -1.88 -4.96 -11.23
N SER A 31 -1.79 -5.78 -12.28
CA SER A 31 -1.04 -5.42 -13.49
C SER A 31 -1.71 -4.35 -14.37
N ASN A 32 -2.95 -3.95 -14.06
CA ASN A 32 -3.76 -3.06 -14.88
C ASN A 32 -4.29 -1.87 -14.07
N GLY A 33 -4.07 -0.64 -14.57
CA GLY A 33 -4.58 0.59 -13.98
C GLY A 33 -6.11 0.64 -13.84
N ALA A 34 -6.87 -0.01 -14.73
CA ALA A 34 -8.33 -0.11 -14.63
C ALA A 34 -8.80 -0.86 -13.37
N THR A 35 -7.90 -1.66 -12.79
CA THR A 35 -8.11 -2.39 -11.53
C THR A 35 -7.27 -1.81 -10.40
N CYS A 36 -6.95 -0.51 -10.48
CA CYS A 36 -6.10 0.20 -9.53
C CYS A 36 -4.67 -0.35 -9.41
N GLY A 37 -4.13 -0.88 -10.51
CA GLY A 37 -2.72 -1.23 -10.63
C GLY A 37 -1.83 0.00 -10.60
N LEU A 38 -0.71 -0.07 -9.88
CA LEU A 38 0.29 0.99 -9.85
C LEU A 38 1.56 0.62 -10.60
N TYR A 39 2.15 1.64 -11.21
CA TYR A 39 3.36 1.54 -12.02
C TYR A 39 4.46 2.34 -11.33
N MET A 40 5.56 1.65 -10.98
CA MET A 40 6.71 2.24 -10.31
C MET A 40 7.98 1.92 -11.11
N GLU A 41 8.92 2.85 -11.09
CA GLU A 41 10.22 2.66 -11.73
C GLU A 41 11.23 2.11 -10.73
N VAL A 42 12.04 1.14 -11.16
CA VAL A 42 13.11 0.58 -10.35
C VAL A 42 14.18 1.64 -10.08
N GLY A 43 14.64 1.75 -8.84
CA GLY A 43 15.66 2.70 -8.41
C GLY A 43 15.13 4.06 -7.96
N LYS A 44 13.80 4.25 -7.98
CA LYS A 44 13.13 5.43 -7.43
C LYS A 44 12.59 5.16 -6.03
N GLU A 45 12.44 6.23 -5.26
CA GLU A 45 11.84 6.19 -3.92
C GLU A 45 10.38 6.64 -4.01
N TYR A 46 9.47 5.94 -3.33
CA TYR A 46 8.04 6.24 -3.38
C TYR A 46 7.45 6.30 -1.97
N LEU A 47 6.43 7.15 -1.80
CA LEU A 47 5.52 7.05 -0.66
C LEU A 47 4.45 6.02 -1.01
N LEU A 48 4.32 4.96 -0.19
CA LEU A 48 3.35 3.89 -0.39
C LEU A 48 2.45 3.71 0.82
N SER A 49 1.17 3.45 0.57
CA SER A 49 0.18 2.97 1.53
C SER A 49 -0.48 1.70 1.02
N GLY A 50 -0.81 0.78 1.92
CA GLY A 50 -1.34 -0.52 1.55
C GLY A 50 -1.83 -1.32 2.73
N GLY A 51 -2.39 -2.48 2.42
CA GLY A 51 -2.85 -3.46 3.40
C GLY A 51 -1.91 -4.65 3.44
N LEU A 52 -1.73 -5.23 4.62
CA LEU A 52 -1.14 -6.55 4.73
C LEU A 52 -2.26 -7.57 4.63
N ASP A 53 -2.12 -8.54 3.74
CA ASP A 53 -3.01 -9.70 3.72
C ASP A 53 -2.61 -10.58 4.92
N SER A 54 -3.18 -10.25 6.07
CA SER A 54 -2.98 -10.96 7.33
C SER A 54 -4.31 -11.02 8.07
N PHE A 55 -4.96 -12.18 7.91
CA PHE A 55 -6.10 -12.70 8.66
C PHE A 55 -7.36 -11.83 8.70
N HIS A 56 -8.35 -12.27 7.93
CA HIS A 56 -9.76 -12.34 8.32
C HIS A 56 -10.10 -11.50 9.56
N ASP A 57 -10.42 -10.23 9.35
CA ASP A 57 -11.02 -9.42 10.39
C ASP A 57 -12.42 -9.97 10.67
N ILE A 58 -12.54 -10.85 11.69
CA ILE A 58 -13.83 -11.41 12.14
C ILE A 58 -14.69 -10.31 12.83
N ARG A 59 -14.29 -9.03 12.85
CA ARG A 59 -15.02 -8.00 13.61
C ARG A 59 -16.05 -7.22 12.82
N ASN A 60 -16.11 -7.34 11.50
CA ASN A 60 -17.14 -6.66 10.72
C ASN A 60 -17.85 -7.63 9.78
N ASN A 61 -19.07 -8.02 10.16
CA ASN A 61 -20.09 -8.62 9.31
C ASN A 61 -20.58 -7.64 8.21
N HIS A 62 -19.66 -7.01 7.50
CA HIS A 62 -19.94 -6.32 6.26
C HIS A 62 -19.10 -7.02 5.19
N MET A 63 -19.71 -8.02 4.55
CA MET A 63 -19.16 -8.63 3.35
C MET A 63 -19.01 -7.52 2.30
N GLN A 64 -17.81 -6.98 2.15
CA GLN A 64 -17.43 -6.39 0.89
C GLN A 64 -16.78 -7.51 0.09
N GLU A 65 -17.59 -8.12 -0.79
CA GLU A 65 -17.14 -9.08 -1.78
C GLU A 65 -15.93 -8.50 -2.53
N SER A 66 -14.75 -8.96 -2.12
CA SER A 66 -13.48 -8.63 -2.77
C SER A 66 -13.02 -9.92 -3.42
N VAL A 67 -12.95 -9.86 -4.74
CA VAL A 67 -12.48 -10.89 -5.67
C VAL A 67 -11.28 -11.67 -5.11
N GLY A 68 -11.47 -12.97 -4.88
CA GLY A 68 -10.41 -13.95 -4.66
C GLY A 68 -10.14 -14.32 -3.21
N THR A 69 -10.26 -15.60 -2.89
CA THR A 69 -9.78 -16.22 -1.65
C THR A 69 -8.25 -16.16 -1.58
N ARG A 70 -7.66 -15.00 -1.25
CA ARG A 70 -6.22 -14.88 -1.05
C ARG A 70 -5.89 -15.26 0.40
N GLN A 71 -5.02 -16.26 0.56
CA GLN A 71 -4.53 -16.71 1.85
C GLN A 71 -3.73 -15.57 2.50
N ALA A 72 -3.85 -15.46 3.82
CA ALA A 72 -3.03 -14.57 4.63
C ALA A 72 -1.56 -15.04 4.58
N ASP A 73 -0.82 -14.59 3.57
CA ASP A 73 0.57 -14.96 3.33
C ASP A 73 1.55 -13.90 3.86
N GLY A 74 1.02 -12.86 4.52
CA GLY A 74 1.83 -11.78 5.08
C GLY A 74 2.44 -10.91 3.99
N THR A 75 1.82 -10.79 2.82
CA THR A 75 2.27 -9.89 1.75
C THR A 75 1.67 -8.49 1.89
N LEU A 76 2.38 -7.49 1.34
CA LEU A 76 1.94 -6.10 1.29
C LEU A 76 1.28 -5.82 -0.06
N HIS A 77 -0.03 -5.59 -0.04
CA HIS A 77 -0.82 -5.22 -1.21
C HIS A 77 -1.04 -3.72 -1.28
N VAL A 78 -0.84 -3.16 -2.47
CA VAL A 78 -0.98 -1.73 -2.73
C VAL A 78 -1.83 -1.50 -3.97
N TYR A 79 -2.66 -0.46 -3.90
CA TYR A 79 -3.61 -0.10 -4.95
C TYR A 79 -3.52 1.39 -5.24
N LEU A 80 -3.58 1.77 -6.51
CA LEU A 80 -3.45 3.15 -6.98
C LEU A 80 -4.43 4.10 -6.28
N CYS A 81 -5.67 3.65 -6.07
CA CYS A 81 -6.74 4.44 -5.44
C CYS A 81 -6.53 4.67 -3.94
N GLY A 82 -5.79 3.80 -3.26
CA GLY A 82 -5.53 3.87 -1.81
C GLY A 82 -4.22 4.56 -1.44
N GLN A 83 -3.48 5.06 -2.43
CA GLN A 83 -2.22 5.78 -2.20
C GLN A 83 -2.48 7.18 -1.64
N VAL A 84 -1.72 7.56 -0.62
CA VAL A 84 -1.76 8.92 -0.05
C VAL A 84 -0.94 9.86 -0.92
N THR A 85 -1.56 10.98 -1.31
CA THR A 85 -0.93 12.01 -2.14
C THR A 85 -1.24 13.40 -1.60
N ASP A 86 -0.59 14.43 -2.13
CA ASP A 86 -0.87 15.82 -1.77
C ASP A 86 -2.31 16.25 -2.10
N SER A 87 -2.97 15.57 -3.05
CA SER A 87 -4.38 15.74 -3.39
C SER A 87 -5.34 14.91 -2.53
N GLY A 88 -4.85 14.23 -1.49
CA GLY A 88 -5.63 13.32 -0.64
C GLY A 88 -5.30 11.86 -0.94
N PHE A 89 -6.07 11.25 -1.85
CA PHE A 89 -5.90 9.84 -2.22
C PHE A 89 -5.97 9.64 -3.72
N GLY A 90 -5.23 8.65 -4.21
CA GLY A 90 -5.19 8.29 -5.63
C GLY A 90 -3.91 8.77 -6.31
N GLY A 91 -3.26 7.85 -7.02
CA GLY A 91 -1.98 8.09 -7.70
C GLY A 91 -0.79 7.74 -6.82
N VAL A 92 0.32 7.30 -7.43
CA VAL A 92 1.55 6.99 -6.70
C VAL A 92 2.49 8.20 -6.74
N SER A 93 3.05 8.58 -5.58
CA SER A 93 3.96 9.73 -5.48
C SER A 93 5.40 9.28 -5.33
N GLU A 94 6.27 9.68 -6.28
CA GLU A 94 7.72 9.64 -6.07
C GLU A 94 8.05 10.52 -4.86
N TRP A 95 8.90 10.04 -3.95
CA TRP A 95 9.22 10.69 -2.70
C TRP A 95 9.72 12.13 -2.89
N SER A 96 10.51 12.36 -3.95
CA SER A 96 11.02 13.68 -4.36
C SER A 96 9.90 14.70 -4.60
N ASN A 97 8.71 14.27 -5.00
CA ASN A 97 7.56 15.11 -5.31
C ASN A 97 6.58 15.30 -4.14
N VAL A 98 6.72 14.53 -3.05
CA VAL A 98 5.85 14.64 -1.86
C VAL A 98 6.12 15.97 -1.15
N SER A 99 5.10 16.81 -0.99
CA SER A 99 5.27 18.15 -0.39
C SER A 99 5.75 18.09 1.06
N THR A 100 6.38 19.18 1.52
CA THR A 100 6.79 19.33 2.93
C THR A 100 5.60 19.23 3.89
N ALA A 101 4.44 19.75 3.50
CA ALA A 101 3.22 19.69 4.30
C ALA A 101 2.74 18.25 4.48
N LEU A 102 2.70 17.47 3.39
CA LEU A 102 2.32 16.06 3.48
C LEU A 102 3.34 15.26 4.31
N ARG A 103 4.65 15.46 4.08
CA ARG A 103 5.71 14.81 4.85
C ARG A 103 5.59 15.06 6.36
N ALA A 104 5.22 16.28 6.77
CA ALA A 104 5.04 16.64 8.17
C ALA A 104 3.84 15.92 8.82
N ASN A 105 2.84 15.54 8.02
CA ASN A 105 1.61 14.91 8.48
C ASN A 105 1.61 13.38 8.38
N LEU A 106 2.64 12.76 7.79
CA LEU A 106 2.67 11.29 7.61
C LEU A 106 2.55 10.49 8.92
N THR A 107 2.97 11.06 10.05
CA THR A 107 2.87 10.41 11.37
C THR A 107 1.55 10.68 12.09
N THR A 108 0.70 11.57 11.56
CA THR A 108 -0.56 11.97 12.20
C THR A 108 -1.79 11.38 11.53
N PHE A 109 -1.64 10.74 10.36
CA PHE A 109 -2.74 10.08 9.66
C PHE A 109 -3.45 9.04 10.53
N GLN A 110 -4.75 9.27 10.73
CA GLN A 110 -5.69 8.26 11.21
C GLN A 110 -6.19 7.50 9.98
N CYS A 111 -6.09 6.17 10.02
CA CYS A 111 -6.51 5.27 8.96
C CYS A 111 -7.70 4.47 9.48
#